data_AF-A0A2S3ZXY1-F1
#
_entry.id   AF-A0A2S3ZXY1-F1
#
_cell.length_a   1.000
_cell.length_b   1.000
_cell.length_c   1.000
_cell.angle_alpha   90.00
_cell.angle_beta   90.00
_cell.angle_gamma   90.00
#
_symmetry.space_group_name_H-M   'P 1'
#
loop_
_entity.id
_entity.type
_entity.pdbx_description
1 polymer ?
#
loop_
_entity_poly.entity_id
_entity_poly.type
_entity_poly.pdbx_seq_one_letter_code
_entity_poly.pdbx_strand_id
1 'polypeptide(L)'
;MGGSVNFPDGWEGSSTTAAVAELVAGIVLPSIEPLATDMAAVSSLPRLPSLNRGPDGTGVAPSQLALVQAFMDECVGIVAAFNALQNRAAASLATVLERFATAAEAERRLLGLDAWQNEVSTAGTNAEIATILGISEAAANGLVDHSTVMVRELPATHERLASGELGWPYAVIIAEETTLLRNNNLPTDGVTEYETLLLEKARDCSLNSFKDKARRLRERLHPESIPAAPATPAGAGP
;
A
#
# COMPACT_ATOMS: atom_id res chain seq x y z
N MET A 1 -9.35 44.30 22.24
CA MET A 1 -8.32 44.49 21.20
C MET A 1 -7.93 43.10 20.72
N GLY A 2 -8.59 42.61 19.67
CA GLY A 2 -8.24 41.34 19.03
C GLY A 2 -7.17 41.62 17.98
N GLY A 3 -5.95 41.16 18.23
CA GLY A 3 -4.90 41.20 17.21
C GLY A 3 -5.21 40.18 16.15
N SER A 4 -5.53 40.61 14.93
CA SER A 4 -5.50 39.75 13.76
C SER A 4 -4.09 39.18 13.65
N VAL A 5 -3.95 37.88 13.87
CA VAL A 5 -2.71 37.17 13.59
C VAL A 5 -2.56 37.21 12.07
N ASN A 6 -1.75 38.12 11.57
CA ASN A 6 -1.36 38.14 10.16
C ASN A 6 -0.45 36.95 9.93
N PHE A 7 -1.02 35.88 9.38
CA PHE A 7 -0.24 34.81 8.80
C PHE A 7 0.47 35.32 7.53
N PRO A 8 1.68 34.84 7.22
CA PRO A 8 2.42 35.28 6.03
C PRO A 8 1.60 35.07 4.75
N ASP A 9 1.69 36.00 3.80
CA ASP A 9 0.99 35.92 2.51
C ASP A 9 1.25 34.55 1.84
N GLY A 10 0.19 33.76 1.65
CA GLY A 10 0.23 32.35 1.21
C GLY A 10 -0.32 31.33 2.23
N TRP A 11 -0.62 31.76 3.45
CA TRP A 11 -1.25 30.95 4.51
C TRP A 11 -2.79 31.00 4.54
N GLU A 12 -3.46 31.41 3.45
CA GLU A 12 -4.88 31.09 3.30
C GLU A 12 -5.03 29.57 3.48
N GLY A 13 -5.67 29.14 4.58
CA GLY A 13 -5.64 27.78 5.10
C GLY A 13 -5.68 26.74 3.98
N SER A 14 -4.50 26.17 3.68
CA SER A 14 -4.21 25.19 2.64
C SER A 14 -5.29 25.04 1.57
N SER A 15 -5.39 26.03 0.66
CA SER A 15 -6.16 25.90 -0.59
C SER A 15 -5.88 24.57 -1.30
N THR A 16 -4.68 24.00 -1.14
CA THR A 16 -4.31 22.69 -1.66
C THR A 16 -4.92 21.50 -0.91
N THR A 17 -4.98 21.47 0.42
CA THR A 17 -5.52 20.30 1.16
C THR A 17 -7.04 20.24 1.10
N ALA A 18 -7.72 21.39 1.22
CA ALA A 18 -9.17 21.46 1.01
C ALA A 18 -9.54 21.05 -0.43
N ALA A 19 -8.78 21.50 -1.42
CA ALA A 19 -8.93 21.05 -2.80
C ALA A 19 -8.67 19.55 -2.97
N VAL A 20 -7.70 18.95 -2.28
CA VAL A 20 -7.46 17.49 -2.33
C VAL A 20 -8.63 16.71 -1.73
N ALA A 21 -9.21 17.16 -0.62
CA ALA A 21 -10.38 16.52 -0.03
C ALA A 21 -11.59 16.58 -0.99
N GLU A 22 -11.82 17.71 -1.65
CA GLU A 22 -12.86 17.86 -2.67
C GLU A 22 -12.60 16.96 -3.88
N LEU A 23 -11.36 16.86 -4.35
CA LEU A 23 -10.98 15.97 -5.46
C LEU A 23 -11.21 14.51 -5.11
N VAL A 24 -10.86 14.07 -3.89
CA VAL A 24 -11.10 12.70 -3.41
C VAL A 24 -12.59 12.42 -3.28
N ALA A 25 -13.36 13.34 -2.71
CA ALA A 25 -14.81 13.23 -2.60
C ALA A 25 -15.51 13.22 -3.97
N GLY A 26 -14.90 13.86 -4.98
CA GLY A 26 -15.37 13.90 -6.35
C GLY A 26 -15.06 12.64 -7.18
N ILE A 27 -14.36 11.64 -6.65
CA ILE A 27 -14.08 10.39 -7.37
C ILE A 27 -15.40 9.63 -7.58
N VAL A 28 -15.81 9.50 -8.84
CA VAL A 28 -17.00 8.73 -9.24
C VAL A 28 -16.56 7.33 -9.66
N LEU A 29 -17.03 6.31 -8.94
CA LEU A 29 -16.85 4.92 -9.34
C LEU A 29 -17.89 4.53 -10.40
N PRO A 30 -17.51 3.70 -11.40
CA PRO A 30 -18.45 3.24 -12.41
C PRO A 30 -19.52 2.34 -11.79
N SER A 31 -20.75 2.41 -12.33
CA SER A 31 -21.77 1.39 -12.05
C SER A 31 -21.41 0.12 -12.81
N ILE A 32 -21.35 -1.01 -12.12
CA ILE A 32 -21.10 -2.33 -12.71
C ILE A 32 -22.44 -3.05 -12.80
N GLU A 33 -22.92 -3.32 -14.01
CA GLU A 33 -24.19 -4.03 -14.20
C GLU A 33 -24.06 -5.52 -13.86
N PRO A 34 -25.15 -6.16 -13.39
CA PRO A 34 -25.12 -7.60 -13.12
C PRO A 34 -25.00 -8.42 -14.41
N LEU A 35 -24.20 -9.50 -14.34
CA LEU A 35 -24.02 -10.47 -15.43
C LEU A 35 -25.33 -11.03 -16.01
N ALA A 36 -26.41 -11.06 -15.22
CA ALA A 36 -27.72 -11.52 -15.68
C ALA A 36 -28.26 -10.72 -16.88
N THR A 37 -27.94 -9.42 -16.96
CA THR A 37 -28.31 -8.54 -18.08
C THR A 37 -27.64 -9.00 -19.37
N ASP A 38 -26.33 -9.28 -19.31
CA ASP A 38 -25.54 -9.72 -20.47
C ASP A 38 -25.92 -11.14 -20.90
N MET A 39 -26.11 -12.05 -19.93
CA MET A 39 -26.46 -13.44 -20.20
C MET A 39 -27.81 -13.60 -20.91
N ALA A 40 -28.76 -12.70 -20.67
CA ALA A 40 -30.03 -12.69 -21.38
C ALA A 40 -29.83 -12.47 -22.89
N ALA A 41 -28.91 -11.58 -23.28
CA ALA A 41 -28.63 -11.25 -24.67
C ALA A 41 -27.97 -12.40 -25.45
N VAL A 42 -27.12 -13.20 -24.79
CA VAL A 42 -26.34 -14.28 -25.43
C VAL A 42 -27.00 -15.66 -25.35
N SER A 43 -28.13 -15.78 -24.65
CA SER A 43 -28.90 -17.03 -24.51
C SER A 43 -29.36 -17.64 -25.85
N SER A 44 -29.46 -16.83 -26.90
CA SER A 44 -29.85 -17.23 -28.25
C SER A 44 -28.73 -17.94 -29.05
N LEU A 45 -27.49 -17.89 -28.58
CA LEU A 45 -26.34 -18.49 -29.26
C LEU A 45 -26.20 -20.00 -28.96
N PRO A 46 -25.50 -20.76 -29.82
CA PRO A 46 -25.11 -22.14 -29.52
C PRO A 46 -24.28 -22.21 -28.23
N ARG A 47 -24.49 -23.26 -27.42
CA ARG A 47 -23.78 -23.43 -26.14
C ARG A 47 -22.26 -23.53 -26.31
N LEU A 48 -21.83 -24.32 -27.29
CA LEU A 48 -20.43 -24.62 -27.58
C LEU A 48 -20.06 -24.07 -28.96
N PRO A 49 -18.77 -23.76 -29.19
CA PRO A 49 -18.31 -23.38 -30.51
C PRO A 49 -18.61 -24.48 -31.51
N SER A 50 -19.11 -24.11 -32.69
CA SER A 50 -19.24 -25.09 -33.76
C SER A 50 -17.83 -25.47 -34.26
N LEU A 51 -17.59 -26.77 -34.42
CA LEU A 51 -16.37 -27.27 -35.07
C LEU A 51 -16.38 -27.04 -36.59
N ASN A 52 -17.48 -26.49 -37.14
CA ASN A 52 -17.61 -26.19 -38.56
C ASN A 52 -16.74 -24.99 -38.91
N ARG A 53 -15.49 -25.28 -39.26
CA ARG A 53 -14.57 -24.37 -39.92
C ARG A 53 -15.26 -23.89 -41.20
N GLY A 54 -15.59 -22.60 -41.27
CA GLY A 54 -16.06 -21.99 -42.52
C GLY A 54 -15.05 -22.19 -43.65
N PRO A 55 -15.43 -21.97 -44.93
CA PRO A 55 -14.57 -22.20 -46.10
C PRO A 55 -13.20 -21.49 -45.99
N ASP A 56 -13.10 -20.44 -45.16
CA ASP A 56 -11.92 -19.57 -45.04
C ASP A 56 -11.05 -19.89 -43.82
N GLY A 57 -11.36 -20.93 -43.04
CA GLY A 57 -10.46 -21.47 -42.01
C GLY A 57 -10.21 -20.60 -40.76
N THR A 58 -10.73 -19.38 -40.71
CA THR A 58 -10.29 -18.32 -39.79
C THR A 58 -11.45 -17.75 -38.98
N GLY A 59 -11.98 -18.53 -38.04
CA GLY A 59 -12.96 -18.02 -37.08
C GLY A 59 -13.62 -19.11 -36.25
N VAL A 60 -13.63 -18.93 -34.93
CA VAL A 60 -14.48 -19.68 -34.02
C VAL A 60 -15.87 -19.01 -34.08
N ALA A 61 -16.91 -19.76 -34.46
CA ALA A 61 -18.27 -19.19 -34.47
C ALA A 61 -18.66 -18.72 -33.06
N PRO A 62 -19.41 -17.59 -32.93
CA PRO A 62 -19.83 -17.10 -31.64
C PRO A 62 -20.65 -18.16 -30.90
N SER A 63 -20.30 -18.39 -29.63
CA SER A 63 -20.95 -19.35 -28.75
C SER A 63 -21.07 -18.79 -27.35
N GLN A 64 -22.00 -19.33 -26.56
CA GLN A 64 -22.17 -18.94 -25.16
C GLN A 64 -20.86 -19.11 -24.38
N LEU A 65 -20.13 -20.22 -24.59
CA LEU A 65 -18.86 -20.47 -23.91
C LEU A 65 -17.81 -19.39 -24.24
N ALA A 66 -17.64 -19.04 -25.52
CA ALA A 66 -16.64 -18.05 -25.93
C ALA A 66 -16.92 -16.67 -25.33
N LEU A 67 -18.20 -16.28 -25.24
CA LEU A 67 -18.62 -15.03 -24.61
C LEU A 67 -18.44 -15.06 -23.10
N VAL A 68 -18.81 -16.15 -22.42
CA VAL A 68 -18.57 -16.31 -20.99
C VAL A 68 -17.08 -16.24 -20.67
N GLN A 69 -16.21 -16.82 -21.49
CA GLN A 69 -14.76 -16.70 -21.34
C GLN A 69 -14.29 -15.26 -21.51
N ALA A 70 -14.76 -14.55 -22.54
CA ALA A 70 -14.45 -13.14 -22.73
C ALA A 70 -14.90 -12.28 -21.53
N PHE A 71 -16.09 -12.52 -20.98
CA PHE A 71 -16.57 -11.84 -19.78
C PHE A 71 -15.72 -12.15 -18.54
N MET A 72 -15.25 -13.40 -18.38
CA MET A 72 -14.33 -13.73 -17.28
C MET A 72 -13.00 -12.97 -17.43
N ASP A 73 -12.44 -12.91 -18.64
CA ASP A 73 -11.21 -12.16 -18.91
C ASP A 73 -11.39 -10.65 -18.65
N GLU A 74 -12.55 -10.09 -19.03
CA GLU A 74 -12.92 -8.70 -18.72
C GLU A 74 -13.04 -8.46 -17.22
N CYS A 75 -13.70 -9.35 -16.48
CA CYS A 75 -13.79 -9.29 -15.02
C CYS A 75 -12.40 -9.31 -14.36
N VAL A 76 -11.47 -10.13 -14.85
CA VAL A 76 -10.08 -10.13 -14.36
C VAL A 76 -9.41 -8.78 -14.59
N GLY A 77 -9.61 -8.18 -15.78
CA GLY A 77 -9.13 -6.83 -16.09
C GLY A 77 -9.70 -5.76 -15.15
N ILE A 78 -11.01 -5.81 -14.88
CA ILE A 78 -11.70 -4.90 -13.95
C ILE A 78 -11.13 -5.05 -12.53
N VAL A 79 -10.98 -6.27 -12.03
CA VAL A 79 -10.39 -6.53 -10.70
C VAL A 79 -8.97 -5.97 -10.62
N ALA A 80 -8.15 -6.16 -11.67
CA ALA A 80 -6.81 -5.60 -11.72
C ALA A 80 -6.82 -4.05 -11.69
N ALA A 81 -7.75 -3.41 -12.39
CA ALA A 81 -7.91 -1.95 -12.38
C ALA A 81 -8.32 -1.42 -10.99
N PHE A 82 -9.24 -2.10 -10.31
CA PHE A 82 -9.62 -1.76 -8.92
C PHE A 82 -8.46 -1.94 -7.95
N ASN A 83 -7.70 -3.02 -8.07
CA ASN A 83 -6.52 -3.24 -7.24
C ASN A 83 -5.47 -2.12 -7.44
N ALA A 84 -5.22 -1.72 -8.69
CA ALA A 84 -4.33 -0.60 -8.98
C ALA A 84 -4.86 0.71 -8.38
N LEU A 85 -6.17 0.97 -8.44
CA LEU A 85 -6.78 2.13 -7.78
C LEU A 85 -6.60 2.11 -6.26
N GLN A 86 -6.83 0.96 -5.62
CA GLN A 86 -6.60 0.79 -4.17
C GLN A 86 -5.15 1.07 -3.78
N ASN A 87 -4.19 0.60 -4.57
CA ASN A 87 -2.76 0.83 -4.35
C ASN A 87 -2.40 2.31 -4.44
N ARG A 88 -2.90 3.03 -5.46
CA ARG A 88 -2.67 4.47 -5.60
C ARG A 88 -3.32 5.28 -4.48
N ALA A 89 -4.52 4.87 -4.06
CA ALA A 89 -5.19 5.48 -2.91
C ALA A 89 -4.39 5.26 -1.61
N ALA A 90 -3.86 4.05 -1.39
CA ALA A 90 -2.98 3.75 -0.26
C ALA A 90 -1.71 4.60 -0.28
N ALA A 91 -1.07 4.80 -1.44
CA ALA A 91 0.09 5.67 -1.59
C ALA A 91 -0.23 7.13 -1.20
N SER A 92 -1.38 7.62 -1.65
CA SER A 92 -1.86 8.98 -1.37
C SER A 92 -2.18 9.15 0.12
N LEU A 93 -2.85 8.17 0.73
CA LEU A 93 -3.13 8.16 2.16
C LEU A 93 -1.83 8.13 2.98
N ALA A 94 -0.84 7.32 2.58
CA ALA A 94 0.45 7.28 3.25
C ALA A 94 1.15 8.66 3.26
N THR A 95 1.11 9.39 2.12
CA THR A 95 1.62 10.77 2.05
C THR A 95 0.85 11.73 2.97
N VAL A 96 -0.47 11.61 3.06
CA VAL A 96 -1.27 12.45 3.97
C VAL A 96 -0.94 12.15 5.43
N LEU A 97 -0.82 10.87 5.79
CA LEU A 97 -0.50 10.44 7.15
C LEU A 97 0.91 10.85 7.56
N GLU A 98 1.90 10.75 6.67
CA GLU A 98 3.25 11.25 6.96
C GLU A 98 3.25 12.77 7.16
N ARG A 99 2.51 13.53 6.33
CA ARG A 99 2.38 14.98 6.52
C ARG A 99 1.72 15.33 7.85
N PHE A 100 0.69 14.60 8.23
CA PHE A 100 0.00 14.77 9.51
C PHE A 100 0.93 14.45 10.69
N ALA A 101 1.63 13.32 10.65
CA ALA A 101 2.62 12.95 11.67
C ALA A 101 3.74 14.00 11.80
N THR A 102 4.21 14.56 10.67
CA THR A 102 5.20 15.64 10.64
C THR A 102 4.68 16.91 11.29
N ALA A 103 3.43 17.29 11.01
CA ALA A 103 2.81 18.47 11.60
C ALA A 103 2.59 18.31 13.11
N ALA A 104 2.07 17.16 13.54
CA ALA A 104 1.91 16.83 14.96
C ALA A 104 3.25 16.86 15.70
N GLU A 105 4.30 16.32 15.11
CA GLU A 105 5.65 16.37 15.67
C GLU A 105 6.22 17.80 15.74
N ALA A 106 5.93 18.65 14.76
CA ALA A 106 6.29 20.07 14.81
C ALA A 106 5.55 20.83 15.92
N GLU A 107 4.25 20.58 16.08
CA GLU A 107 3.44 21.16 17.15
C GLU A 107 3.97 20.78 18.53
N ARG A 108 4.21 19.48 18.78
CA ARG A 108 4.77 18.98 20.04
C ARG A 108 6.09 19.67 20.41
N ARG A 109 6.98 19.83 19.43
CA ARG A 109 8.26 20.52 19.62
C ARG A 109 8.09 22.00 19.98
N LEU A 110 7.15 22.70 19.32
CA LEU A 110 6.85 24.11 19.60
C LEU A 110 6.22 24.31 20.98
N LEU A 111 5.39 23.35 21.42
CA LEU A 111 4.81 23.33 22.75
C LEU A 111 5.83 22.96 23.84
N GLY A 112 7.00 22.45 23.47
CA GLY A 112 8.06 22.07 24.42
C GLY A 112 7.65 20.91 25.32
N LEU A 113 6.85 19.98 24.79
CA LEU A 113 6.32 18.85 25.56
C LEU A 113 7.45 17.93 26.05
N ASP A 114 7.32 17.47 27.29
CA ASP A 114 8.19 16.43 27.83
C ASP A 114 7.91 15.04 27.21
N ALA A 115 8.72 14.03 27.56
CA ALA A 115 8.61 12.69 26.98
C ALA A 115 7.21 12.06 27.20
N TRP A 116 6.66 12.17 28.40
CA TRP A 116 5.35 11.61 28.71
C TRP A 116 4.22 12.36 27.98
N GLN A 117 4.29 13.69 27.93
CA GLN A 117 3.35 14.52 27.18
C GLN A 117 3.41 14.22 25.67
N ASN A 118 4.60 13.94 25.13
CA ASN A 118 4.78 13.54 23.74
C ASN A 118 4.11 12.19 23.45
N GLU A 119 4.26 11.21 24.34
CA GLU A 119 3.59 9.90 24.22
C GLU A 119 2.07 10.06 24.22
N VAL A 120 1.52 10.83 25.17
CA VAL A 120 0.07 11.09 25.25
C VAL A 120 -0.44 11.82 24.01
N SER A 121 0.27 12.84 23.53
CA SER A 121 -0.08 13.58 22.31
C SER A 121 -0.04 12.67 21.06
N THR A 122 0.98 11.81 20.95
CA THR A 122 1.09 10.83 19.86
C THR A 122 -0.06 9.84 19.89
N ALA A 123 -0.40 9.31 21.08
CA ALA A 123 -1.54 8.41 21.24
C ALA A 123 -2.86 9.08 20.84
N GLY A 124 -3.09 10.34 21.26
CA GLY A 124 -4.28 11.10 20.87
C GLY A 124 -4.38 11.32 19.35
N THR A 125 -3.26 11.67 18.72
CA THR A 125 -3.14 11.85 17.26
C THR A 125 -3.48 10.56 16.51
N ASN A 126 -2.98 9.41 16.98
CA ASN A 126 -3.25 8.11 16.37
C ASN A 126 -4.68 7.62 16.64
N ALA A 127 -5.28 7.96 17.79
CA ALA A 127 -6.67 7.66 18.10
C ALA A 127 -7.66 8.41 17.18
N GLU A 128 -7.32 9.64 16.78
CA GLU A 128 -8.09 10.38 15.79
C GLU A 128 -8.09 9.66 14.43
N ILE A 129 -6.92 9.21 13.96
CA ILE A 129 -6.80 8.42 12.72
C ILE A 129 -7.59 7.12 12.82
N ALA A 130 -7.48 6.41 13.95
CA ALA A 130 -8.21 5.17 14.20
C ALA A 130 -9.72 5.38 14.08
N THR A 131 -10.22 6.48 14.64
CA THR A 131 -11.63 6.87 14.59
C THR A 131 -12.09 7.18 13.17
N ILE A 132 -11.31 7.97 12.41
CA ILE A 132 -11.64 8.34 11.02
C ILE A 132 -11.70 7.11 10.12
N LEU A 133 -10.73 6.20 10.25
CA LEU A 133 -10.61 5.01 9.39
C LEU A 133 -11.44 3.81 9.87
N GLY A 134 -12.00 3.87 11.08
CA GLY A 134 -12.76 2.77 11.67
C GLY A 134 -11.89 1.53 11.97
N ILE A 135 -10.65 1.73 12.40
CA ILE A 135 -9.68 0.66 12.72
C ILE A 135 -9.26 0.72 14.20
N SER A 136 -8.55 -0.30 14.69
CA SER A 136 -7.98 -0.26 16.04
C SER A 136 -6.83 0.75 16.14
N GLU A 137 -6.58 1.30 17.34
CA GLU A 137 -5.45 2.20 17.58
C GLU A 137 -4.10 1.56 17.25
N ALA A 138 -3.93 0.27 17.53
CA ALA A 138 -2.73 -0.48 17.16
C ALA A 138 -2.53 -0.53 15.63
N ALA A 139 -3.61 -0.70 14.86
CA ALA A 139 -3.56 -0.67 13.41
C ALA A 139 -3.29 0.75 12.88
N ALA A 140 -3.85 1.78 13.50
CA ALA A 140 -3.56 3.17 13.14
C ALA A 140 -2.10 3.54 13.42
N ASN A 141 -1.55 3.13 14.57
CA ASN A 141 -0.14 3.34 14.88
C ASN A 141 0.77 2.68 13.84
N GLY A 142 0.56 1.40 13.54
CA GLY A 142 1.33 0.70 12.49
C GLY A 142 1.17 1.35 11.12
N LEU A 143 -0.04 1.81 10.76
CA LEU A 143 -0.29 2.49 9.50
C LEU A 143 0.50 3.82 9.41
N VAL A 144 0.52 4.63 10.46
CA VAL A 144 1.29 5.89 10.51
C VAL A 144 2.79 5.63 10.45
N ASP A 145 3.29 4.65 11.20
CA ASP A 145 4.70 4.28 11.23
C ASP A 145 5.15 3.81 9.84
N HIS A 146 4.43 2.86 9.22
CA HIS A 146 4.75 2.37 7.89
C HIS A 146 4.61 3.46 6.82
N SER A 147 3.61 4.34 6.92
CA SER A 147 3.43 5.46 6.00
C SER A 147 4.61 6.43 6.07
N THR A 148 5.10 6.71 7.27
CA THR A 148 6.27 7.58 7.49
C THR A 148 7.53 6.98 6.89
N VAL A 149 7.78 5.68 7.13
CA VAL A 149 8.92 4.96 6.54
C VAL A 149 8.84 4.94 5.01
N MET A 150 7.65 4.65 4.45
CA MET A 150 7.42 4.62 3.00
C MET A 150 7.80 5.95 2.33
N VAL A 151 7.27 7.04 2.86
CA VAL A 151 7.40 8.36 2.24
C VAL A 151 8.81 8.93 2.42
N ARG A 152 9.45 8.70 3.57
CA ARG A 152 10.76 9.30 3.90
C ARG A 152 11.95 8.46 3.49
N GLU A 153 11.83 7.13 3.56
CA GLU A 153 12.98 6.23 3.53
C GLU A 153 12.93 5.21 2.39
N LEU A 154 11.79 5.05 1.71
CA LEU A 154 11.55 4.06 0.66
C LEU A 154 10.86 4.67 -0.57
N PRO A 155 11.50 5.66 -1.23
CA PRO A 155 10.88 6.40 -2.34
C PRO A 155 10.53 5.50 -3.52
N ALA A 156 11.32 4.45 -3.81
CA ALA A 156 11.02 3.53 -4.90
C ALA A 156 9.80 2.66 -4.59
N THR A 157 9.62 2.25 -3.34
CA THR A 157 8.44 1.53 -2.90
C THR A 157 7.20 2.40 -2.93
N HIS A 158 7.30 3.65 -2.48
CA HIS A 158 6.22 4.63 -2.57
C HIS A 158 5.81 4.90 -4.03
N GLU A 159 6.76 5.04 -4.95
CA GLU A 159 6.48 5.21 -6.39
C GLU A 159 5.73 4.01 -6.99
N ARG A 160 6.07 2.78 -6.58
CA ARG A 160 5.38 1.55 -7.03
C ARG A 160 3.97 1.43 -6.48
N LEU A 161 3.72 1.90 -5.25
CA LEU A 161 2.36 2.06 -4.74
C LEU A 161 1.60 3.13 -5.54
N ALA A 162 2.23 4.28 -5.80
CA ALA A 162 1.63 5.44 -6.47
C ALA A 162 1.33 5.21 -7.96
N SER A 163 2.05 4.29 -8.62
CA SER A 163 1.70 3.81 -9.97
C SER A 163 0.58 2.76 -9.95
N GLY A 164 0.37 2.10 -8.81
CA GLY A 164 -0.62 1.05 -8.61
C GLY A 164 -0.08 -0.37 -8.82
N GLU A 165 1.21 -0.52 -9.09
CA GLU A 165 1.87 -1.79 -9.38
C GLU A 165 2.16 -2.65 -8.14
N LEU A 166 2.32 -2.01 -6.98
CA LEU A 166 2.62 -2.70 -5.73
C LEU A 166 1.45 -2.60 -4.75
N GLY A 167 1.11 -3.71 -4.10
CA GLY A 167 0.11 -3.73 -3.04
C GLY A 167 0.64 -3.25 -1.69
N TRP A 168 -0.21 -2.57 -0.90
CA TRP A 168 0.13 -2.14 0.47
C TRP A 168 0.76 -3.24 1.34
N PRO A 169 0.27 -4.50 1.34
CA PRO A 169 0.89 -5.55 2.15
C PRO A 169 2.34 -5.88 1.75
N TYR A 170 2.69 -5.77 0.47
CA TYR A 170 4.08 -5.96 0.02
C TYR A 170 4.95 -4.81 0.50
N ALA A 171 4.44 -3.57 0.40
CA ALA A 171 5.13 -2.40 0.90
C ALA A 171 5.43 -2.52 2.40
N VAL A 172 4.46 -2.93 3.23
CA VAL A 172 4.70 -3.17 4.66
C VAL A 172 5.85 -4.14 4.90
N ILE A 173 5.92 -5.26 4.17
CA ILE A 173 7.02 -6.22 4.29
C ILE A 173 8.37 -5.57 3.91
N ILE A 174 8.41 -4.74 2.86
CA ILE A 174 9.63 -4.01 2.47
C ILE A 174 10.03 -3.02 3.57
N ALA A 175 9.09 -2.29 4.16
CA ALA A 175 9.35 -1.41 5.30
C ALA A 175 9.95 -2.17 6.48
N GLU A 176 9.33 -3.29 6.89
CA GLU A 176 9.81 -4.09 8.00
C GLU A 176 11.24 -4.60 7.77
N GLU A 177 11.51 -5.18 6.60
CA GLU A 177 12.81 -5.76 6.29
C GLU A 177 13.91 -4.69 6.17
N THR A 178 13.61 -3.54 5.58
CA THR A 178 14.58 -2.42 5.46
C THR A 178 14.82 -1.72 6.79
N THR A 179 13.80 -1.55 7.63
CA THR A 179 13.95 -1.03 8.99
C THR A 179 14.84 -1.94 9.84
N LEU A 180 14.71 -3.26 9.69
CA LEU A 180 15.62 -4.21 10.37
C LEU A 180 17.08 -4.02 9.93
N LEU A 181 17.34 -3.74 8.65
CA LEU A 181 18.69 -3.44 8.18
C LEU A 181 19.23 -2.11 8.73
N ARG A 182 18.41 -1.05 8.74
CA ARG A 182 18.79 0.25 9.34
C ARG A 182 19.11 0.11 10.84
N ASN A 183 18.30 -0.67 11.56
CA ASN A 183 18.52 -0.95 12.98
C ASN A 183 19.82 -1.73 13.25
N ASN A 184 20.32 -2.48 12.27
CA ASN A 184 21.63 -3.14 12.32
C ASN A 184 22.76 -2.26 11.74
N ASN A 185 22.54 -0.95 11.65
CA ASN A 185 23.51 0.06 11.18
C ASN A 185 24.02 -0.16 9.75
N LEU A 186 23.22 -0.80 8.88
CA LEU A 186 23.57 -0.91 7.47
C LEU A 186 23.57 0.49 6.81
N PRO A 187 24.56 0.83 5.96
CA PRO A 187 24.56 2.09 5.21
C PRO A 187 23.34 2.24 4.31
N THR A 188 22.88 3.48 4.12
CA THR A 188 21.70 3.81 3.30
C THR A 188 21.77 3.20 1.90
N ASP A 189 22.93 3.26 1.23
CA ASP A 189 23.09 2.70 -0.12
C ASP A 189 22.80 1.19 -0.16
N GLY A 190 23.20 0.44 0.86
CA GLY A 190 22.91 -0.99 0.97
C GLY A 190 21.43 -1.27 1.22
N VAL A 191 20.75 -0.41 1.98
CA VAL A 191 19.30 -0.49 2.19
C VAL A 191 18.54 -0.19 0.89
N THR A 192 18.99 0.80 0.10
CA THR A 192 18.39 1.16 -1.19
C THR A 192 18.60 0.06 -2.25
N GLU A 193 19.77 -0.57 -2.29
CA GLU A 193 20.00 -1.75 -3.14
C GLU A 193 19.06 -2.89 -2.75
N TYR A 194 18.93 -3.16 -1.45
CA TYR A 194 18.05 -4.19 -0.94
C TYR A 194 16.55 -3.91 -1.22
N GLU A 195 16.11 -2.66 -1.08
CA GLU A 195 14.77 -2.21 -1.49
C GLU A 195 14.50 -2.56 -2.97
N THR A 196 15.44 -2.22 -3.85
CA THR A 196 15.32 -2.48 -5.30
C THR A 196 15.17 -3.98 -5.60
N LEU A 197 15.98 -4.81 -4.95
CA LEU A 197 15.91 -6.28 -5.10
C LEU A 197 14.58 -6.86 -4.57
N LEU A 198 14.01 -6.28 -3.51
CA LEU A 198 12.70 -6.69 -3.02
C LEU A 198 11.58 -6.30 -3.99
N LEU A 199 11.64 -5.12 -4.59
CA LEU A 199 10.66 -4.67 -5.58
C LEU A 199 10.66 -5.56 -6.82
N GLU A 200 11.83 -5.99 -7.29
CA GLU A 200 11.93 -6.97 -8.39
C GLU A 200 11.28 -8.30 -8.00
N LYS A 201 11.56 -8.80 -6.80
CA LYS A 201 10.96 -10.06 -6.31
C LYS A 201 9.45 -9.98 -6.14
N ALA A 202 8.92 -8.84 -5.71
CA ALA A 202 7.49 -8.67 -5.44
C ALA A 202 6.64 -8.91 -6.69
N ARG A 203 7.16 -8.62 -7.90
CA ARG A 203 6.45 -8.84 -9.17
C ARG A 203 6.12 -10.29 -9.46
N ASP A 204 6.99 -11.21 -9.05
CA ASP A 204 6.95 -12.62 -9.47
C ASP A 204 6.51 -13.56 -8.35
N CYS A 205 5.92 -13.03 -7.26
CA CYS A 205 5.57 -13.87 -6.13
C CYS A 205 4.28 -13.46 -5.42
N SER A 206 3.58 -14.47 -4.91
CA SER A 206 2.44 -14.23 -4.03
C SER A 206 2.92 -13.67 -2.68
N LEU A 207 2.05 -12.90 -2.02
CA LEU A 207 2.35 -12.24 -0.75
C LEU A 207 2.90 -13.19 0.32
N ASN A 208 2.30 -14.39 0.45
CA ASN A 208 2.76 -15.40 1.40
C ASN A 208 4.21 -15.84 1.13
N SER A 209 4.56 -16.06 -0.14
CA SER A 209 5.92 -16.46 -0.51
C SER A 209 6.90 -15.27 -0.48
N PHE A 210 6.41 -14.04 -0.62
CA PHE A 210 7.23 -12.83 -0.62
C PHE A 210 7.91 -12.63 0.72
N LYS A 211 7.18 -12.72 1.84
CA LYS A 211 7.74 -12.54 3.18
C LYS A 211 8.92 -13.47 3.45
N ASP A 212 8.77 -14.75 3.13
CA ASP A 212 9.84 -15.73 3.29
C ASP A 212 11.02 -15.46 2.36
N LYS A 213 10.76 -15.07 1.11
CA LYS A 213 11.80 -14.71 0.14
C LYS A 213 12.57 -13.46 0.55
N ALA A 214 11.90 -12.46 1.12
CA ALA A 214 12.49 -11.22 1.58
C ALA A 214 13.46 -11.49 2.74
N ARG A 215 13.00 -12.22 3.76
CA ARG A 215 13.84 -12.67 4.88
C ARG A 215 15.07 -13.44 4.41
N ARG A 216 14.88 -14.47 3.57
CA ARG A 216 16.02 -15.27 3.03
C ARG A 216 16.98 -14.44 2.20
N LEU A 217 16.47 -13.45 1.47
CA LEU A 217 17.31 -12.51 0.72
C LEU A 217 18.15 -11.67 1.70
N ARG A 218 17.53 -11.17 2.78
CA ARG A 218 18.21 -10.40 3.83
C ARG A 218 19.32 -11.22 4.47
N GLU A 219 19.00 -12.41 4.97
CA GLU A 219 19.95 -13.30 5.65
C GLU A 219 21.14 -13.69 4.77
N ARG A 220 20.92 -13.77 3.45
CA ARG A 220 21.98 -14.09 2.47
C ARG A 220 22.89 -12.91 2.17
N LEU A 221 22.35 -11.70 2.04
CA LEU A 221 23.10 -10.50 1.67
C LEU A 221 23.72 -9.80 2.89
N HIS A 222 23.03 -9.88 4.03
CA HIS A 222 23.34 -9.21 5.28
C HIS A 222 23.27 -10.21 6.44
N PRO A 223 24.18 -11.20 6.51
CA PRO A 223 24.21 -12.18 7.58
C PRO A 223 24.38 -11.55 8.97
N GLU A 224 24.98 -10.35 9.05
CA GLU A 224 25.08 -9.54 10.27
C GLU A 224 23.73 -9.13 10.86
N SER A 225 22.66 -9.15 10.05
CA SER A 225 21.29 -8.85 10.49
C SER A 225 20.56 -10.03 11.15
N ILE A 226 21.17 -11.22 11.17
CA ILE A 226 20.58 -12.41 11.79
C ILE A 226 20.55 -12.20 13.31
N PRO A 227 19.37 -12.31 13.97
CA PRO A 227 19.31 -12.22 15.42
C PRO A 227 20.24 -13.26 16.05
N ALA A 228 21.11 -12.83 16.97
CA ALA A 228 21.92 -13.76 17.74
C ALA A 228 20.99 -14.76 18.45
N ALA A 229 21.25 -16.06 18.28
CA ALA A 229 20.49 -17.08 19.00
C ALA A 229 20.55 -16.80 20.50
N PRO A 230 19.45 -16.98 21.27
CA PRO A 230 19.51 -16.82 22.72
C PRO A 230 20.59 -17.75 23.24
N ALA A 231 21.60 -17.17 23.92
CA ALA A 231 22.68 -17.93 24.50
C ALA A 231 22.08 -19.00 25.42
N THR A 232 22.20 -20.28 25.02
CA THR A 232 21.85 -21.41 25.87
C THR A 232 22.60 -21.22 27.20
N PRO A 233 21.92 -21.07 28.34
CA PRO A 233 22.62 -20.93 29.61
C PRO A 233 23.49 -22.17 29.81
N ALA A 234 24.81 -21.96 29.80
CA ALA A 234 25.79 -22.99 30.08
C ALA A 234 25.46 -23.61 31.45
N GLY A 235 25.45 -24.94 31.48
CA GLY A 235 24.90 -25.74 32.55
C GLY A 235 25.34 -25.29 33.95
N ALA A 236 24.35 -25.05 34.81
CA ALA A 236 24.53 -25.23 36.22
C ALA A 236 24.71 -26.74 36.48
N GLY A 237 25.89 -27.13 36.93
CA GLY A 237 26.13 -28.38 37.61
C GLY A 237 27.49 -28.34 38.31
N PRO A 238 27.72 -29.18 39.34
CA PRO A 238 26.79 -30.03 40.09
C PRO A 238 26.36 -29.44 41.43
#